data_AF-A0A9P5VU76-F1
#
_entry.id   AF-A0A9P5VU76-F1
#
_cell.length_a   1.000
_cell.length_b   1.000
_cell.length_c   1.000
_cell.angle_alpha   90.00
_cell.angle_beta   90.00
_cell.angle_gamma   90.00
#
_symmetry.space_group_name_H-M   'P 1'
#
loop_
_entity.id
_entity.type
_entity.pdbx_description
1 polymer ?
#
loop_
_entity_poly.entity_id
_entity_poly.type
_entity_poly.pdbx_seq_one_letter_code
_entity_poly.pdbx_strand_id
1 'polypeptide(L)'
;MDHQGLPLNSIAGLAGSPLIQVAFRWNNQASSHSPASIQVEIELQLQEKDSEIVGDMFFSSDLYNLDTIERHVGYLRSMLQAIVADVDLPVMSMTLLSQVERDLILGKWNETEQAYPSDLCIHHLFEQQVERTPQAIALVLNGQSLTYTELNGRANRLAHHLIELGVKPDGPVAICVERSFAMIVGVLAVLKAGGAYVPLDPSYPKERLAYILEDTAPTVALADSVGLTTLGEASQHLQHQKESASMTMVDPNVHLLSSAENPKALGLTSRHLAYIVYTSGSTGKPKGVMIEHQGVVNFALSRINDYGLDASSRMLQFSSLNFDLSVMEMFTAFYSGASLHLLEDRTRLDRQELWKYIEQHAITQAILPPAILQECKNCSPLSTRLTLISCGEELPATLLRALQPLIPNGSIINEYGPSETAI
;
A
#
# COMPACT_ATOMS: atom_id res chain seq x y z
N MET A 1 57.49 8.84 21.14
CA MET A 1 58.29 8.25 20.05
C MET A 1 57.45 7.15 19.41
N ASP A 2 56.29 7.49 18.85
CA ASP A 2 56.08 8.33 17.65
C ASP A 2 56.83 7.79 16.44
N HIS A 3 56.11 7.15 15.53
CA HIS A 3 55.58 7.75 14.28
C HIS A 3 54.80 6.65 13.55
N GLN A 4 53.46 6.72 13.46
CA GLN A 4 52.67 7.37 12.38
C GLN A 4 52.85 6.76 10.97
N GLY A 5 51.73 6.38 10.36
CA GLY A 5 51.57 6.43 8.89
C GLY A 5 50.69 5.34 8.25
N LEU A 6 49.35 5.47 8.33
CA LEU A 6 48.46 5.00 7.25
C LEU A 6 48.59 5.96 6.05
N PRO A 7 48.37 5.47 4.80
CA PRO A 7 47.07 5.71 4.15
C PRO A 7 46.51 4.43 3.51
N LEU A 8 45.21 4.12 3.69
CA LEU A 8 44.12 4.47 2.77
C LEU A 8 44.35 3.99 1.33
N ASN A 9 43.73 2.87 0.98
CA ASN A 9 43.01 2.72 -0.29
C ASN A 9 41.66 2.10 0.03
N SER A 10 40.79 2.92 0.61
CA SER A 10 39.36 2.72 0.49
C SER A 10 39.00 2.81 -0.99
N ILE A 11 38.33 1.79 -1.53
CA ILE A 11 37.60 1.93 -2.79
C ILE A 11 36.44 2.95 -2.64
N ALA A 12 36.21 3.45 -1.43
CA ALA A 12 35.47 4.68 -1.15
C ALA A 12 36.43 5.88 -0.95
N GLY A 13 37.04 6.36 -2.02
CA GLY A 13 37.65 7.69 -2.06
C GLY A 13 36.64 8.68 -2.65
N LEU A 14 36.40 9.80 -1.97
CA LEU A 14 35.53 10.94 -2.38
C LEU A 14 36.03 11.69 -3.65
N ALA A 15 36.66 11.00 -4.60
CA ALA A 15 37.18 11.54 -5.84
C ALA A 15 36.69 10.70 -7.03
N GLY A 16 35.41 10.89 -7.40
CA GLY A 16 34.79 10.36 -8.61
C GLY A 16 34.50 8.85 -8.58
N SER A 17 33.24 8.48 -8.81
CA SER A 17 32.91 7.08 -9.13
C SER A 17 33.78 6.63 -10.31
N PRO A 18 34.51 5.50 -10.20
CA PRO A 18 35.38 5.03 -11.28
C PRO A 18 34.55 4.80 -12.55
N LEU A 19 35.10 5.17 -13.71
CA LEU A 19 34.41 5.00 -15.01
C LEU A 19 34.11 3.53 -15.34
N ILE A 20 34.88 2.60 -14.78
CA ILE A 20 34.77 1.17 -15.03
C ILE A 20 34.87 0.44 -13.68
N GLN A 21 33.86 -0.36 -13.36
CA GLN A 21 33.79 -1.20 -12.16
C GLN A 21 33.88 -2.71 -12.46
N VAL A 22 33.72 -3.08 -13.75
CA VAL A 22 33.87 -4.45 -14.24
C VAL A 22 34.92 -4.46 -15.35
N ALA A 23 35.96 -5.26 -15.20
CA ALA A 23 37.00 -5.43 -16.21
C ALA A 23 36.90 -6.81 -16.86
N PHE A 24 37.17 -6.86 -18.17
CA PHE A 24 37.34 -8.10 -18.92
C PHE A 24 38.74 -8.14 -19.50
N ARG A 25 39.45 -9.26 -19.32
CA ARG A 25 40.75 -9.50 -19.94
C ARG A 25 40.73 -10.82 -20.70
N TRP A 26 41.23 -10.76 -21.93
CA TRP A 26 41.47 -11.93 -22.75
C TRP A 26 42.98 -12.11 -22.95
N ASN A 27 43.53 -13.23 -22.49
CA ASN A 27 44.96 -13.51 -22.55
C ASN A 27 45.26 -14.52 -23.67
N ASN A 28 46.07 -14.11 -24.65
CA ASN A 28 46.47 -14.93 -25.79
C ASN A 28 47.75 -15.76 -25.54
N GLN A 29 48.36 -15.68 -24.36
CA GLN A 29 49.61 -16.38 -24.01
C GLN A 29 49.52 -17.00 -22.61
N ALA A 30 49.87 -18.28 -22.50
CA ALA A 30 49.90 -19.02 -21.24
C ALA A 30 50.99 -18.41 -20.32
N SER A 31 50.58 -17.57 -19.38
CA SER A 31 51.46 -17.00 -18.36
C SER A 31 51.01 -17.44 -16.97
N SER A 32 51.99 -17.72 -16.09
CA SER A 32 51.75 -18.11 -14.70
C SER A 32 51.07 -16.96 -13.95
N HIS A 33 49.87 -17.22 -13.44
CA HIS A 33 49.03 -16.24 -12.76
C HIS A 33 49.63 -15.87 -11.40
N SER A 34 49.80 -14.57 -11.15
CA SER A 34 49.89 -14.02 -9.79
C SER A 34 48.56 -13.34 -9.48
N PRO A 35 47.99 -13.51 -8.27
CA PRO A 35 46.83 -12.73 -7.85
C PRO A 35 47.27 -11.28 -7.72
N ALA A 36 47.13 -10.50 -8.79
CA ALA A 36 47.25 -9.05 -8.72
C ALA A 36 46.12 -8.54 -7.82
N SER A 37 46.41 -7.51 -7.01
CA SER A 37 45.34 -6.76 -6.35
C SER A 37 44.42 -6.21 -7.45
N ILE A 38 43.17 -6.69 -7.50
CA ILE A 38 42.18 -6.15 -8.42
C ILE A 38 41.95 -4.67 -8.12
N GLN A 39 41.82 -3.87 -9.18
CA GLN A 39 41.58 -2.42 -9.07
C GLN A 39 40.12 -2.06 -9.39
N VAL A 40 39.29 -3.07 -9.64
CA VAL A 40 37.88 -2.97 -9.99
C VAL A 40 37.07 -3.91 -9.09
N GLU A 41 35.74 -3.80 -9.12
CA GLU A 41 34.87 -4.59 -8.28
C GLU A 41 34.82 -6.07 -8.70
N ILE A 42 34.76 -6.31 -10.01
CA ILE A 42 34.79 -7.64 -10.64
C ILE A 42 35.74 -7.60 -11.84
N GLU A 43 36.61 -8.59 -11.96
CA GLU A 43 37.48 -8.79 -13.11
C GLU A 43 37.34 -10.22 -13.64
N LEU A 44 36.87 -10.36 -14.88
CA LEU A 44 36.82 -11.63 -15.60
C LEU A 44 38.07 -11.75 -16.48
N GLN A 45 38.91 -12.75 -16.20
CA GLN A 45 40.05 -13.08 -17.04
C GLN A 45 39.80 -14.42 -17.74
N LEU A 46 39.83 -14.44 -19.07
CA LEU A 46 39.69 -15.65 -19.88
C LEU A 46 40.92 -15.84 -20.78
N GLN A 47 41.22 -17.08 -21.10
CA GLN A 47 42.27 -17.47 -22.05
C GLN A 47 41.87 -18.73 -22.81
N GLU A 48 42.43 -18.89 -24.00
CA GLU A 48 42.35 -20.15 -24.74
C GLU A 48 43.45 -21.09 -24.28
N LYS A 49 43.08 -22.32 -23.88
CA LYS A 49 44.01 -23.37 -23.48
C LYS A 49 43.49 -24.71 -23.96
N ASP A 50 44.31 -25.47 -24.69
CA ASP A 50 44.00 -26.83 -25.14
C ASP A 50 42.65 -26.94 -25.90
N SER A 51 42.31 -25.93 -26.72
CA SER A 51 41.02 -25.80 -27.45
C SER A 51 39.79 -25.55 -26.56
N GLU A 52 39.99 -25.19 -25.30
CA GLU A 52 38.94 -24.76 -24.37
C GLU A 52 39.15 -23.29 -23.97
N ILE A 53 38.07 -22.62 -23.56
CA ILE A 53 38.13 -21.31 -22.92
C ILE A 53 38.11 -21.54 -21.41
N VAL A 54 39.19 -21.16 -20.74
CA VAL A 54 39.35 -21.28 -19.28
C VAL A 54 39.66 -19.92 -18.68
N GLY A 55 39.37 -19.74 -17.39
CA GLY A 55 39.65 -18.48 -16.74
C GLY A 55 39.08 -18.38 -15.33
N ASP A 56 39.31 -17.21 -14.74
CA ASP A 56 38.98 -16.90 -13.35
C ASP A 56 38.17 -15.60 -13.28
N MET A 57 37.24 -15.53 -12.32
CA MET A 57 36.54 -14.30 -11.97
C MET A 57 37.04 -13.83 -10.61
N PHE A 58 37.79 -12.73 -10.61
CA PHE A 58 38.28 -12.08 -9.41
C PHE A 58 37.27 -11.02 -8.95
N PHE A 59 37.08 -10.85 -7.65
CA PHE A 59 36.09 -9.91 -7.10
C PHE A 59 36.50 -9.35 -5.74
N SER A 60 35.93 -8.20 -5.39
CA SER A 60 36.15 -7.56 -4.09
C SER A 60 35.31 -8.26 -3.01
N SER A 61 35.96 -8.89 -2.05
CA SER A 61 35.28 -9.54 -0.91
C SER A 61 34.56 -8.56 0.02
N ASP A 62 34.89 -7.27 -0.05
CA ASP A 62 34.19 -6.22 0.69
C ASP A 62 32.79 -5.94 0.11
N LEU A 63 32.54 -6.34 -1.15
CA LEU A 63 31.29 -6.08 -1.88
C LEU A 63 30.52 -7.36 -2.22
N TYR A 64 31.21 -8.47 -2.48
CA TYR A 64 30.58 -9.71 -2.92
C TYR A 64 31.02 -10.90 -2.05
N ASN A 65 30.08 -11.81 -1.82
CA ASN A 65 30.37 -13.15 -1.31
C ASN A 65 30.58 -14.14 -2.47
N LEU A 66 31.21 -15.27 -2.16
CA LEU A 66 31.52 -16.30 -3.15
C LEU A 66 30.26 -16.83 -3.87
N ASP A 67 29.21 -17.16 -3.11
CA ASP A 67 27.95 -17.69 -3.66
C ASP A 67 27.30 -16.75 -4.70
N THR A 68 27.45 -15.42 -4.55
CA THR A 68 26.95 -14.46 -5.55
C THR A 68 27.76 -14.52 -6.83
N ILE A 69 29.08 -14.65 -6.73
CA ILE A 69 29.96 -14.74 -7.88
C ILE A 69 29.80 -16.07 -8.60
N GLU A 70 29.62 -17.17 -7.87
CA GLU A 70 29.28 -18.47 -8.47
C GLU A 70 27.99 -18.41 -9.29
N ARG A 71 26.96 -17.70 -8.80
CA ARG A 71 25.74 -17.43 -9.58
C ARG A 71 26.01 -16.60 -10.84
N HIS A 72 26.82 -15.53 -10.73
CA HIS A 72 27.20 -14.73 -11.89
C HIS A 72 27.95 -15.55 -12.96
N VAL A 73 28.87 -16.42 -12.54
CA VAL A 73 29.55 -17.38 -13.45
C VAL A 73 28.53 -18.31 -14.10
N GLY A 74 27.54 -18.79 -13.34
CA GLY A 74 26.41 -19.56 -13.86
C GLY A 74 25.64 -18.81 -14.97
N TYR A 75 25.30 -17.54 -14.74
CA TYR A 75 24.61 -16.71 -15.72
C TYR A 75 25.44 -16.47 -16.99
N LEU A 76 26.75 -16.21 -16.85
CA LEU A 76 27.67 -16.08 -17.97
C LEU A 76 27.67 -17.38 -18.81
N ARG A 77 27.72 -18.53 -18.15
CA ARG A 77 27.68 -19.82 -18.84
C ARG A 77 26.35 -20.03 -19.59
N SER A 78 25.21 -19.72 -18.97
CA SER A 78 23.90 -19.79 -19.62
C SER A 78 23.84 -18.92 -20.88
N MET A 79 24.38 -17.70 -20.80
CA MET A 79 24.46 -16.78 -21.93
C MET A 79 25.33 -17.32 -23.06
N LEU A 80 26.54 -17.81 -22.75
CA LEU A 80 27.45 -18.39 -23.75
C LEU A 80 26.83 -19.62 -24.43
N GLN A 81 26.16 -20.49 -23.65
CA GLN A 81 25.45 -21.65 -24.20
C GLN A 81 24.31 -21.25 -25.13
N ALA A 82 23.54 -20.22 -24.79
CA ALA A 82 22.47 -19.71 -25.63
C ALA A 82 23.00 -19.16 -26.96
N ILE A 83 24.08 -18.37 -26.94
CA ILE A 83 24.72 -17.81 -28.13
C ILE A 83 25.24 -18.92 -29.06
N VAL A 84 25.83 -19.97 -28.49
CA VAL A 84 26.37 -21.10 -29.27
C VAL A 84 25.24 -21.94 -29.88
N ALA A 85 24.12 -22.10 -29.17
CA ALA A 85 22.98 -22.88 -29.64
C ALA A 85 22.24 -22.19 -30.79
N ASP A 86 22.11 -20.86 -30.76
CA ASP A 86 21.46 -20.06 -31.80
C ASP A 86 22.09 -18.66 -31.86
N VAL A 87 22.86 -18.41 -32.92
CA VAL A 87 23.57 -17.14 -33.13
C VAL A 87 22.65 -15.99 -33.55
N ASP A 88 21.44 -16.31 -34.02
CA ASP A 88 20.44 -15.33 -34.44
C ASP A 88 19.43 -15.04 -33.31
N LEU A 89 19.56 -15.70 -32.14
CA LEU A 89 18.71 -15.48 -30.97
C LEU A 89 18.81 -14.02 -30.50
N PRO A 90 17.69 -13.27 -30.41
CA PRO A 90 17.71 -11.92 -29.87
C PRO A 90 18.19 -11.92 -28.42
N VAL A 91 19.14 -11.03 -28.09
CA VAL A 91 19.72 -10.91 -26.74
C VAL A 91 18.65 -10.82 -25.64
N MET A 92 17.57 -10.07 -25.89
CA MET A 92 16.45 -9.90 -24.93
C MET A 92 15.61 -11.17 -24.70
N SER A 93 15.83 -12.23 -25.48
CA SER A 93 15.15 -13.53 -25.34
C SER A 93 16.00 -14.57 -24.59
N MET A 94 17.25 -14.24 -24.24
CA MET A 94 18.13 -15.16 -23.53
C MET A 94 17.67 -15.40 -22.09
N THR A 95 17.53 -16.67 -21.72
CA THR A 95 17.23 -17.06 -20.34
C THR A 95 18.52 -17.15 -19.54
N LEU A 96 18.71 -16.24 -18.58
CA LEU A 96 19.90 -16.21 -17.73
C LEU A 96 19.76 -17.06 -16.47
N LEU A 97 18.59 -17.00 -15.84
CA LEU A 97 18.32 -17.73 -14.59
C LEU A 97 18.41 -19.23 -14.80
N SER A 98 19.05 -19.92 -13.87
CA SER A 98 19.02 -21.38 -13.85
C SER A 98 17.59 -21.88 -13.63
N GLN A 99 17.31 -23.14 -14.01
CA GLN A 99 16.01 -23.75 -13.74
C GLN A 99 15.66 -23.72 -12.24
N VAL A 100 16.66 -23.94 -11.38
CA VAL A 100 16.49 -23.94 -9.91
C VAL A 100 16.07 -22.56 -9.40
N GLU A 101 16.71 -21.48 -9.86
CA GLU A 101 16.34 -20.12 -9.48
C GLU A 101 14.99 -19.73 -10.05
N ARG A 102 14.69 -20.15 -11.28
CA ARG A 102 13.40 -19.89 -11.91
C ARG A 102 12.26 -20.58 -11.16
N ASP A 103 12.45 -21.83 -10.75
CA ASP A 103 11.48 -22.60 -9.96
C ASP A 103 11.30 -21.99 -8.55
N LEU A 104 12.38 -21.45 -7.97
CA LEU A 104 12.30 -20.74 -6.70
C LEU A 104 11.51 -19.43 -6.82
N ILE A 105 11.86 -18.58 -7.79
CA ILE A 105 11.30 -17.22 -7.93
C ILE A 105 9.89 -17.25 -8.51
N LEU A 106 9.64 -18.05 -9.55
CA LEU A 106 8.35 -18.09 -10.24
C LEU A 106 7.40 -19.11 -9.64
N GLY A 107 7.92 -20.20 -9.07
CA GLY A 107 7.14 -21.22 -8.37
C GLY A 107 7.05 -20.92 -6.88
N LYS A 108 8.04 -21.38 -6.11
CA LYS A 108 7.98 -21.48 -4.64
C LYS A 108 7.62 -20.17 -3.93
N TRP A 109 8.17 -19.04 -4.35
CA TRP A 109 7.85 -17.74 -3.73
C TRP A 109 6.45 -17.22 -4.08
N ASN A 110 5.83 -17.72 -5.15
CA ASN A 110 4.48 -17.35 -5.60
C ASN A 110 3.43 -18.43 -5.32
N GLU A 111 3.76 -19.47 -4.53
CA GLU A 111 2.80 -20.47 -4.04
C GLU A 111 1.91 -19.87 -2.94
N THR A 112 1.16 -18.82 -3.29
CA THR A 112 0.31 -18.02 -2.40
C THR A 112 -1.18 -18.29 -2.61
N GLU A 113 -1.54 -19.26 -3.45
CA GLU A 113 -2.92 -19.61 -3.74
C GLU A 113 -3.65 -20.09 -2.47
N GLN A 114 -4.70 -19.36 -2.09
CA GLN A 114 -5.58 -19.72 -0.99
C GLN A 114 -7.04 -19.47 -1.39
N ALA A 115 -7.92 -20.38 -0.98
CA ALA A 115 -9.35 -20.21 -1.19
C ALA A 115 -9.90 -19.11 -0.27
N TYR A 116 -10.66 -18.18 -0.85
CA TYR A 116 -11.35 -17.11 -0.14
C TYR A 116 -12.74 -16.89 -0.79
N PRO A 117 -13.69 -16.22 -0.11
CA PRO A 117 -15.04 -15.99 -0.64
C PRO A 117 -15.04 -14.93 -1.76
N SER A 118 -14.49 -15.32 -2.91
CA SER A 118 -14.25 -14.45 -4.08
C SER A 118 -15.50 -13.96 -4.78
N ASP A 119 -16.67 -14.51 -4.46
CA ASP A 119 -17.98 -14.10 -4.96
C ASP A 119 -18.62 -12.98 -4.14
N LEU A 120 -18.12 -12.73 -2.92
CA LEU A 120 -18.69 -11.73 -2.02
C LEU A 120 -18.11 -10.33 -2.27
N CYS A 121 -18.99 -9.34 -2.31
CA CYS A 121 -18.63 -7.93 -2.14
C CYS A 121 -18.24 -7.59 -0.69
N ILE A 122 -17.49 -6.50 -0.53
CA ILE A 122 -17.02 -5.97 0.77
C ILE A 122 -18.14 -5.84 1.81
N HIS A 123 -19.27 -5.23 1.42
CA HIS A 123 -20.38 -4.98 2.34
C HIS A 123 -21.05 -6.27 2.83
N HIS A 124 -21.02 -7.36 2.05
CA HIS A 124 -21.57 -8.65 2.50
C HIS A 124 -20.78 -9.24 3.67
N LEU A 125 -19.45 -9.15 3.65
CA LEU A 125 -18.62 -9.60 4.78
C LEU A 125 -18.82 -8.73 6.02
N PHE A 126 -18.98 -7.42 5.83
CA PHE A 126 -19.37 -6.52 6.92
C PHE A 126 -20.73 -6.91 7.52
N GLU A 127 -21.74 -7.16 6.69
CA GLU A 127 -23.07 -7.58 7.13
C GLU A 127 -23.03 -8.91 7.89
N GLN A 128 -22.26 -9.89 7.42
CA GLN A 128 -22.04 -11.14 8.15
C GLN A 128 -21.41 -10.91 9.52
N GLN A 129 -20.46 -9.97 9.65
CA GLN A 129 -19.90 -9.63 10.96
C GLN A 129 -20.92 -8.94 11.86
N VAL A 130 -21.78 -8.07 11.30
CA VAL A 130 -22.88 -7.43 12.05
C VAL A 130 -23.82 -8.48 12.64
N GLU A 131 -24.13 -9.55 11.90
CA GLU A 131 -24.95 -10.65 12.39
C GLU A 131 -24.25 -11.46 13.51
N ARG A 132 -22.92 -11.63 13.42
CA ARG A 132 -22.13 -12.37 14.42
C ARG A 132 -22.01 -11.62 15.75
N THR A 133 -21.72 -10.32 15.71
CA THR A 133 -21.44 -9.51 16.90
C THR A 133 -22.17 -8.15 16.86
N PRO A 134 -23.51 -8.13 16.88
CA PRO A 134 -24.30 -6.92 16.63
C PRO A 134 -24.04 -5.78 17.62
N GLN A 135 -23.84 -6.14 18.89
CA GLN A 135 -23.65 -5.18 20.00
C GLN A 135 -22.17 -4.86 20.28
N ALA A 136 -21.23 -5.46 19.56
CA ALA A 136 -19.82 -5.09 19.67
C ALA A 136 -19.61 -3.68 19.10
N ILE A 137 -18.63 -2.96 19.65
CA ILE A 137 -18.28 -1.62 19.19
C ILE A 137 -17.55 -1.71 17.85
N ALA A 138 -18.09 -1.10 16.81
CA ALA A 138 -17.49 -1.05 15.49
C ALA A 138 -16.67 0.22 15.27
N LEU A 139 -17.14 1.36 15.78
CA LEU A 139 -16.56 2.67 15.49
C LEU A 139 -16.46 3.53 16.75
N VAL A 140 -15.34 4.23 16.92
CA VAL A 140 -15.07 5.11 18.06
C VAL A 140 -14.54 6.44 17.56
N LEU A 141 -15.07 7.55 18.10
CA LEU A 141 -14.59 8.92 17.85
C LEU A 141 -14.94 9.78 19.07
N ASN A 142 -13.97 10.51 19.63
CA ASN A 142 -14.18 11.47 20.72
C ASN A 142 -14.98 10.94 21.92
N GLY A 143 -14.72 9.70 22.33
CA GLY A 143 -15.44 9.04 23.43
C GLY A 143 -16.88 8.62 23.10
N GLN A 144 -17.38 8.93 21.90
CA GLN A 144 -18.60 8.36 21.35
C GLN A 144 -18.27 7.05 20.62
N SER A 145 -19.27 6.19 20.52
CA SER A 145 -19.13 4.93 19.80
C SER A 145 -20.41 4.53 19.07
N LEU A 146 -20.26 3.71 18.03
CA LEU A 146 -21.34 3.00 17.37
C LEU A 146 -21.07 1.50 17.44
N THR A 147 -22.10 0.74 17.75
CA THR A 147 -22.10 -0.71 17.59
C THR A 147 -22.15 -1.10 16.11
N TYR A 148 -21.82 -2.36 15.80
CA TYR A 148 -21.96 -2.92 14.45
C TYR A 148 -23.40 -2.76 13.91
N THR A 149 -24.42 -3.05 14.72
CA THR A 149 -25.83 -2.87 14.30
C THR A 149 -26.18 -1.42 14.04
N GLU A 150 -25.73 -0.48 14.88
CA GLU A 150 -26.02 0.95 14.68
C GLU A 150 -25.33 1.50 13.43
N LEU A 151 -24.06 1.13 13.21
CA LEU A 151 -23.31 1.51 12.01
C LEU A 151 -23.99 0.96 10.76
N ASN A 152 -24.34 -0.34 10.75
CA ASN A 152 -25.01 -0.97 9.63
C ASN A 152 -26.38 -0.33 9.34
N GLY A 153 -27.19 -0.09 10.37
CA GLY A 153 -28.50 0.53 10.21
C GLY A 153 -28.43 1.95 9.66
N ARG A 154 -27.42 2.74 10.04
CA ARG A 154 -27.17 4.08 9.45
C ARG A 154 -26.74 3.97 7.98
N ALA A 155 -25.80 3.08 7.67
CA ALA A 155 -25.34 2.84 6.30
C ALA A 155 -26.47 2.34 5.38
N ASN A 156 -27.32 1.43 5.88
CA ASN A 156 -28.46 0.90 5.13
C ASN A 156 -29.47 1.99 4.77
N ARG A 157 -29.82 2.86 5.72
CA ARG A 157 -30.73 3.99 5.45
C ARG A 157 -30.21 4.90 4.35
N LEU A 158 -28.92 5.24 4.43
CA LEU A 158 -28.29 6.06 3.40
C LEU A 158 -28.18 5.32 2.06
N ALA A 159 -27.88 4.01 2.07
CA ALA A 159 -27.84 3.19 0.86
C ALA A 159 -29.17 3.14 0.12
N HIS A 160 -30.29 2.95 0.83
CA HIS A 160 -31.63 3.00 0.22
C HIS A 160 -31.90 4.35 -0.44
N HIS A 161 -31.52 5.45 0.22
CA HIS A 161 -31.68 6.78 -0.36
C HIS A 161 -30.79 6.99 -1.60
N LEU A 162 -29.55 6.50 -1.59
CA LEU A 162 -28.67 6.52 -2.76
C LEU A 162 -29.23 5.72 -3.93
N ILE A 163 -29.85 4.57 -3.67
CA ILE A 163 -30.54 3.76 -4.69
C ILE A 163 -31.73 4.54 -5.28
N GLU A 164 -32.53 5.22 -4.45
CA GLU A 164 -33.64 6.07 -4.89
C GLU A 164 -33.17 7.25 -5.76
N LEU A 165 -31.99 7.80 -5.47
CA LEU A 165 -31.34 8.84 -6.28
C LEU A 165 -30.72 8.30 -7.58
N GLY A 166 -30.79 6.99 -7.81
CA GLY A 166 -30.38 6.36 -9.06
C GLY A 166 -28.92 5.94 -9.11
N VAL A 167 -28.24 5.76 -7.97
CA VAL A 167 -26.92 5.09 -7.94
C VAL A 167 -27.06 3.67 -8.51
N LYS A 168 -26.13 3.29 -9.38
CA LYS A 168 -26.09 2.00 -10.07
C LYS A 168 -24.75 1.31 -9.80
N PRO A 169 -24.67 -0.03 -10.00
CA PRO A 169 -23.40 -0.74 -10.04
C PRO A 169 -22.34 -0.01 -10.87
N ASP A 170 -21.11 0.07 -10.36
CA ASP A 170 -19.95 0.82 -10.91
C ASP A 170 -20.11 2.35 -11.00
N GLY A 171 -21.28 2.88 -10.61
CA GLY A 171 -21.53 4.32 -10.61
C GLY A 171 -20.67 5.04 -9.57
N PRO A 172 -19.87 6.05 -9.95
CA PRO A 172 -19.06 6.80 -9.01
C PRO A 172 -19.94 7.67 -8.11
N VAL A 173 -19.68 7.61 -6.81
CA VAL A 173 -20.28 8.50 -5.80
C VAL A 173 -19.17 9.24 -5.09
N ALA A 174 -19.12 10.56 -5.24
CA ALA A 174 -18.12 11.36 -4.56
C ALA A 174 -18.39 11.41 -3.05
N ILE A 175 -17.34 11.37 -2.23
CA ILE A 175 -17.42 11.55 -0.77
C ILE A 175 -16.48 12.68 -0.39
N CYS A 176 -17.03 13.83 -0.04
CA CYS A 176 -16.30 15.00 0.45
C CYS A 176 -16.81 15.34 1.86
N VAL A 177 -16.30 14.62 2.86
CA VAL A 177 -16.80 14.67 4.23
C VAL A 177 -15.59 14.68 5.16
N GLU A 178 -15.65 15.48 6.21
CA GLU A 178 -14.62 15.50 7.25
C GLU A 178 -14.63 14.19 8.07
N ARG A 179 -13.51 13.91 8.75
CA ARG A 179 -13.36 12.70 9.58
C ARG A 179 -14.45 12.66 10.65
N SER A 180 -15.39 11.74 10.48
CA SER A 180 -16.60 11.63 11.29
C SER A 180 -17.20 10.23 11.19
N PHE A 181 -18.21 9.92 11.99
CA PHE A 181 -19.00 8.71 11.75
C PHE A 181 -19.71 8.73 10.39
N ALA A 182 -20.11 9.92 9.92
CA ALA A 182 -20.78 10.09 8.63
C ALA A 182 -19.89 9.70 7.45
N MET A 183 -18.58 9.90 7.57
CA MET A 183 -17.58 9.46 6.59
C MET A 183 -17.63 7.94 6.37
N ILE A 184 -17.56 7.16 7.46
CA ILE A 184 -17.60 5.68 7.39
C ILE A 184 -18.98 5.17 6.98
N VAL A 185 -20.05 5.80 7.49
CA VAL A 185 -21.43 5.53 7.06
C VAL A 185 -21.57 5.74 5.56
N GLY A 186 -20.99 6.82 5.01
CA GLY A 186 -20.98 7.14 3.59
C GLY A 186 -20.28 6.07 2.75
N VAL A 187 -19.07 5.64 3.15
CA VAL A 187 -18.33 4.56 2.47
C VAL A 187 -19.18 3.29 2.41
N LEU A 188 -19.70 2.83 3.55
CA LEU A 188 -20.51 1.61 3.60
C LEU A 188 -21.82 1.76 2.80
N ALA A 189 -22.46 2.93 2.86
CA ALA A 189 -23.70 3.18 2.14
C ALA A 189 -23.51 3.15 0.62
N VAL A 190 -22.42 3.74 0.11
CA VAL A 190 -22.09 3.69 -1.32
C VAL A 190 -21.87 2.26 -1.77
N LEU A 191 -21.06 1.49 -1.03
CA LEU A 191 -20.79 0.08 -1.34
C LEU A 191 -22.07 -0.77 -1.32
N LYS A 192 -22.99 -0.51 -0.39
CA LYS A 192 -24.31 -1.18 -0.29
C LYS A 192 -25.29 -0.76 -1.36
N ALA A 193 -25.19 0.47 -1.86
CA ALA A 193 -25.95 0.96 -3.02
C ALA A 193 -25.39 0.45 -4.35
N GLY A 194 -24.23 -0.22 -4.33
CA GLY A 194 -23.53 -0.73 -5.51
C GLY A 194 -22.61 0.26 -6.20
N GLY A 195 -22.52 1.48 -5.71
CA GLY A 195 -21.63 2.49 -6.27
C GLY A 195 -20.17 2.26 -5.87
N ALA A 196 -19.27 2.91 -6.61
CA ALA A 196 -17.86 3.02 -6.25
C ALA A 196 -17.62 4.39 -5.61
N TYR A 197 -17.08 4.42 -4.39
CA TYR A 197 -16.83 5.73 -3.76
C TYR A 197 -15.58 6.39 -4.34
N VAL A 198 -15.66 7.72 -4.52
CA VAL A 198 -14.55 8.58 -4.93
C VAL A 198 -14.27 9.54 -3.78
N PRO A 199 -13.23 9.30 -2.96
CA PRO A 199 -12.92 10.18 -1.85
C PRO A 199 -12.35 11.51 -2.38
N LEU A 200 -12.79 12.61 -1.78
CA LEU A 200 -12.37 13.97 -2.08
C LEU A 200 -12.00 14.68 -0.78
N ASP A 201 -10.72 14.98 -0.59
CA ASP A 201 -10.26 15.74 0.57
C ASP A 201 -10.74 17.21 0.47
N PRO A 202 -11.53 17.72 1.44
CA PRO A 202 -11.95 19.12 1.42
C PRO A 202 -10.77 20.12 1.48
N SER A 203 -9.58 19.68 1.92
CA SER A 203 -8.37 20.49 1.98
C SER A 203 -7.61 20.61 0.65
N TYR A 204 -7.99 19.83 -0.37
CA TYR A 204 -7.35 19.91 -1.67
C TYR A 204 -7.65 21.22 -2.40
N PRO A 205 -6.73 21.70 -3.26
CA PRO A 205 -7.00 22.82 -4.14
C PRO A 205 -8.26 22.58 -4.99
N LYS A 206 -9.05 23.63 -5.19
CA LYS A 206 -10.35 23.57 -5.91
C LYS A 206 -10.18 23.05 -7.33
N GLU A 207 -9.08 23.39 -7.99
CA GLU A 207 -8.74 22.94 -9.34
C GLU A 207 -8.53 21.42 -9.38
N ARG A 208 -7.93 20.84 -8.34
CA ARG A 208 -7.75 19.39 -8.23
C ARG A 208 -9.08 18.68 -8.03
N LEU A 209 -9.94 19.23 -7.16
CA LEU A 209 -11.28 18.68 -6.92
C LEU A 209 -12.16 18.78 -8.16
N ALA A 210 -12.16 19.93 -8.83
CA ALA A 210 -12.84 20.15 -10.09
C ALA A 210 -12.40 19.13 -11.16
N TYR A 211 -11.09 18.92 -11.32
CA TYR A 211 -10.56 17.92 -12.24
C TYR A 211 -11.07 16.52 -11.94
N ILE A 212 -11.03 16.08 -10.67
CA ILE A 212 -11.51 14.74 -10.29
C ILE A 212 -13.01 14.61 -10.56
N LEU A 213 -13.81 15.62 -10.22
CA LEU A 213 -15.26 15.64 -10.47
C LEU A 213 -15.58 15.60 -11.97
N GLU A 214 -14.80 16.30 -12.80
CA GLU A 214 -14.95 16.27 -14.26
C GLU A 214 -14.60 14.89 -14.84
N ASP A 215 -13.49 14.31 -14.38
CA ASP A 215 -12.99 13.02 -14.88
C ASP A 215 -13.86 11.83 -14.42
N THR A 216 -14.42 11.89 -13.21
CA THR A 216 -15.32 10.84 -12.67
C THR A 216 -16.79 11.05 -13.00
N ALA A 217 -17.22 12.29 -13.24
CA ALA A 217 -18.61 12.67 -13.52
C ALA A 217 -19.66 11.99 -12.61
N PRO A 218 -19.55 12.12 -11.27
CA PRO A 218 -20.48 11.48 -10.34
C PRO A 218 -21.87 12.12 -10.41
N THR A 219 -22.92 11.30 -10.36
CA THR A 219 -24.30 11.80 -10.33
C THR A 219 -24.75 12.21 -8.93
N VAL A 220 -24.09 11.66 -7.90
CA VAL A 220 -24.36 11.92 -6.49
C VAL A 220 -23.04 12.20 -5.76
N ALA A 221 -23.07 13.15 -4.83
CA ALA A 221 -21.99 13.40 -3.89
C ALA A 221 -22.52 13.41 -2.45
N LEU A 222 -21.82 12.69 -1.57
CA LEU A 222 -21.98 12.79 -0.13
C LEU A 222 -21.10 13.94 0.36
N ALA A 223 -21.70 14.93 1.01
CA ALA A 223 -21.00 16.11 1.49
C ALA A 223 -21.60 16.67 2.77
N ASP A 224 -20.78 16.82 3.81
CA ASP A 224 -21.17 17.56 5.02
C ASP A 224 -21.12 19.08 4.80
N SER A 225 -21.27 19.89 5.85
CA SER A 225 -21.23 21.35 5.72
C SER A 225 -19.94 21.90 5.08
N VAL A 226 -18.79 21.29 5.38
CA VAL A 226 -17.50 21.72 4.81
C VAL A 226 -17.41 21.24 3.36
N GLY A 227 -17.74 19.98 3.11
CA GLY A 227 -17.79 19.41 1.77
C GLY A 227 -18.72 20.17 0.82
N LEU A 228 -19.92 20.56 1.27
CA LEU A 228 -20.89 21.32 0.47
C LEU A 228 -20.30 22.67 0.03
N THR A 229 -19.59 23.33 0.93
CA THR A 229 -18.91 24.60 0.62
C THR A 229 -17.81 24.36 -0.42
N THR A 230 -16.91 23.39 -0.17
CA THR A 230 -15.77 23.10 -1.04
C THR A 230 -16.21 22.62 -2.43
N LEU A 231 -17.17 21.70 -2.51
CA LEU A 231 -17.69 21.19 -3.78
C LEU A 231 -18.48 22.24 -4.55
N GLY A 232 -19.19 23.15 -3.86
CA GLY A 232 -19.84 24.29 -4.48
C GLY A 232 -18.83 25.20 -5.19
N GLU A 233 -17.71 25.51 -4.53
CA GLU A 233 -16.63 26.32 -5.10
C GLU A 233 -15.91 25.61 -6.26
N ALA A 234 -15.66 24.30 -6.15
CA ALA A 234 -15.09 23.50 -7.24
C ALA A 234 -16.05 23.42 -8.44
N SER A 235 -17.35 23.30 -8.21
CA SER A 235 -18.37 23.26 -9.27
C SER A 235 -18.48 24.60 -10.01
N GLN A 236 -18.35 25.73 -9.32
CA GLN A 236 -18.28 27.05 -9.96
C GLN A 236 -17.07 27.18 -10.89
N HIS A 237 -15.93 26.59 -10.52
CA HIS A 237 -14.74 26.54 -11.38
C HIS A 237 -15.00 25.76 -12.69
N LEU A 238 -15.79 24.68 -12.62
CA LEU A 238 -16.19 23.86 -13.79
C LEU A 238 -17.20 24.58 -14.70
N GLN A 239 -18.14 25.34 -14.15
CA GLN A 239 -19.17 26.07 -14.93
C GLN A 239 -18.57 27.12 -15.88
N HIS A 240 -17.37 27.62 -15.60
CA HIS A 240 -16.64 28.46 -16.55
C HIS A 240 -16.10 27.68 -17.77
N GLN A 241 -16.13 26.34 -17.76
CA GLN A 241 -15.50 25.48 -18.77
C GLN A 241 -16.48 24.60 -19.57
N LYS A 242 -17.71 24.28 -19.10
CA LYS A 242 -18.81 23.63 -19.87
C LYS A 242 -20.12 23.48 -19.05
N GLU A 243 -21.23 23.19 -19.73
CA GLU A 243 -22.51 22.77 -19.10
C GLU A 243 -22.32 21.44 -18.35
N SER A 244 -22.03 21.51 -17.05
CA SER A 244 -21.87 20.33 -16.20
C SER A 244 -23.22 19.71 -15.85
N ALA A 245 -23.32 18.37 -15.87
CA ALA A 245 -24.51 17.65 -15.42
C ALA A 245 -24.81 17.97 -13.95
N SER A 246 -26.09 18.03 -13.58
CA SER A 246 -26.49 18.33 -12.21
C SER A 246 -26.10 17.16 -11.29
N MET A 247 -25.14 17.40 -10.40
CA MET A 247 -24.76 16.48 -9.33
C MET A 247 -25.65 16.72 -8.11
N THR A 248 -26.27 15.67 -7.58
CA THR A 248 -27.10 15.77 -6.37
C THR A 248 -26.21 15.66 -5.14
N MET A 249 -26.23 16.68 -4.27
CA MET A 249 -25.48 16.67 -3.00
C MET A 249 -26.37 16.18 -1.86
N VAL A 250 -25.85 15.26 -1.05
CA VAL A 250 -26.54 14.65 0.09
C VAL A 250 -25.64 14.76 1.31
N ASP A 251 -26.14 15.33 2.41
CA ASP A 251 -25.42 15.28 3.68
C ASP A 251 -25.62 13.91 4.34
N PRO A 252 -24.57 13.11 4.56
CA PRO A 252 -24.68 11.79 5.17
C PRO A 252 -25.16 11.82 6.64
N ASN A 253 -25.21 12.98 7.30
CA ASN A 253 -25.74 13.15 8.65
C ASN A 253 -27.26 13.28 8.69
N VAL A 254 -27.94 13.46 7.56
CA VAL A 254 -29.39 13.66 7.56
C VAL A 254 -30.12 12.45 8.13
N HIS A 255 -31.11 12.71 8.98
CA HIS A 255 -31.97 11.67 9.53
C HIS A 255 -32.94 11.17 8.45
N LEU A 256 -32.55 10.10 7.76
CA LEU A 256 -33.37 9.42 6.78
C LEU A 256 -34.39 8.49 7.46
N LEU A 257 -35.60 8.46 6.92
CA LEU A 257 -36.69 7.58 7.37
C LEU A 257 -36.73 6.23 6.62
N SER A 258 -35.76 6.00 5.74
CA SER A 258 -35.64 4.78 4.94
C SER A 258 -35.43 3.53 5.82
N SER A 259 -35.50 2.36 5.19
CA SER A 259 -35.31 1.08 5.90
C SER A 259 -33.91 0.98 6.52
N ALA A 260 -33.83 0.38 7.71
CA ALA A 260 -32.57 0.01 8.35
C ALA A 260 -32.07 -1.38 7.92
N GLU A 261 -32.85 -2.12 7.13
CA GLU A 261 -32.50 -3.45 6.61
C GLU A 261 -31.51 -3.35 5.44
N ASN A 262 -30.67 -4.36 5.28
CA ASN A 262 -29.71 -4.42 4.17
C ASN A 262 -30.46 -4.33 2.82
N PRO A 263 -30.02 -3.48 1.88
CA PRO A 263 -30.55 -3.49 0.51
C PRO A 263 -30.41 -4.88 -0.13
N LYS A 264 -31.41 -5.31 -0.90
CA LYS A 264 -31.44 -6.63 -1.55
C LYS A 264 -31.54 -6.50 -3.07
N ALA A 265 -31.02 -7.50 -3.77
CA ALA A 265 -31.29 -7.76 -5.20
C ALA A 265 -30.81 -6.67 -6.19
N LEU A 266 -29.63 -6.07 -5.96
CA LEU A 266 -29.00 -5.13 -6.89
C LEU A 266 -28.22 -5.80 -8.04
N GLY A 267 -28.08 -7.14 -8.02
CA GLY A 267 -27.28 -7.87 -9.01
C GLY A 267 -25.77 -7.65 -8.90
N LEU A 268 -25.29 -7.22 -7.72
CA LEU A 268 -23.88 -6.99 -7.48
C LEU A 268 -23.09 -8.30 -7.47
N THR A 269 -21.98 -8.28 -8.19
CA THR A 269 -20.90 -9.27 -8.16
C THR A 269 -19.64 -8.64 -7.57
N SER A 270 -18.71 -9.46 -7.09
CA SER A 270 -17.39 -9.03 -6.56
C SER A 270 -16.47 -8.36 -7.60
N ARG A 271 -16.85 -8.41 -8.89
CA ARG A 271 -16.14 -7.74 -10.00
C ARG A 271 -16.56 -6.28 -10.21
N HIS A 272 -17.61 -5.81 -9.53
CA HIS A 272 -17.93 -4.39 -9.57
C HIS A 272 -16.91 -3.57 -8.76
N LEU A 273 -16.79 -2.31 -9.14
CA LEU A 273 -15.93 -1.34 -8.51
C LEU A 273 -16.38 -1.06 -7.07
N ALA A 274 -15.41 -1.11 -6.15
CA ALA A 274 -15.58 -0.70 -4.76
C ALA A 274 -15.22 0.79 -4.58
N TYR A 275 -14.12 1.22 -5.18
CA TYR A 275 -13.64 2.60 -5.04
C TYR A 275 -12.76 3.05 -6.20
N ILE A 276 -12.60 4.37 -6.29
CA ILE A 276 -11.68 5.03 -7.22
C ILE A 276 -10.82 6.02 -6.42
N VAL A 277 -9.52 5.75 -6.28
CA VAL A 277 -8.58 6.64 -5.59
C VAL A 277 -7.65 7.30 -6.61
N TYR A 278 -7.45 8.62 -6.50
CA TYR A 278 -6.62 9.38 -7.42
C TYR A 278 -5.16 9.48 -6.96
N THR A 279 -4.24 9.01 -7.80
CA THR A 279 -2.79 9.09 -7.56
C THR A 279 -2.14 10.18 -8.40
N SER A 280 -0.94 10.64 -7.99
CA SER A 280 -0.13 11.54 -8.82
C SER A 280 0.35 10.80 -10.06
N GLY A 281 -0.25 11.08 -11.22
CA GLY A 281 0.18 10.49 -12.47
C GLY A 281 1.57 10.97 -12.88
N SER A 282 2.37 10.08 -13.48
CA SER A 282 3.72 10.41 -13.99
C SER A 282 3.70 11.48 -15.09
N THR A 283 2.55 11.68 -15.73
CA THR A 283 2.31 12.71 -16.75
C THR A 283 1.94 14.08 -16.16
N GLY A 284 1.90 14.21 -14.84
CA GLY A 284 1.49 15.42 -14.11
C GLY A 284 -0.02 15.57 -13.92
N LYS A 285 -0.84 14.79 -14.63
CA LYS A 285 -2.30 14.73 -14.40
C LYS A 285 -2.65 13.58 -13.45
N PRO A 286 -3.47 13.81 -12.40
CA PRO A 286 -3.94 12.73 -11.54
C PRO A 286 -4.69 11.65 -12.33
N LYS A 287 -4.53 10.38 -11.93
CA LYS A 287 -5.21 9.23 -12.54
C LYS A 287 -6.06 8.50 -11.48
N GLY A 288 -7.28 8.13 -11.83
CA GLY A 288 -8.17 7.33 -10.97
C GLY A 288 -7.81 5.85 -11.05
N VAL A 289 -7.39 5.26 -9.93
CA VAL A 289 -7.17 3.82 -9.80
C VAL A 289 -8.49 3.17 -9.39
N MET A 290 -9.05 2.36 -10.28
CA MET A 290 -10.34 1.69 -10.09
C MET A 290 -10.11 0.30 -9.49
N ILE A 291 -10.68 0.04 -8.32
CA ILE A 291 -10.48 -1.21 -7.59
C ILE A 291 -11.80 -1.94 -7.42
N GLU A 292 -11.82 -3.22 -7.78
CA GLU A 292 -12.96 -4.13 -7.62
C GLU A 292 -13.06 -4.67 -6.19
N HIS A 293 -14.26 -5.07 -5.77
CA HIS A 293 -14.48 -5.65 -4.45
C HIS A 293 -13.60 -6.88 -4.14
N GLN A 294 -13.43 -7.79 -5.11
CA GLN A 294 -12.70 -9.05 -4.90
C GLN A 294 -11.26 -8.83 -4.41
N GLY A 295 -10.57 -7.79 -4.90
CA GLY A 295 -9.18 -7.50 -4.51
C GLY A 295 -9.09 -7.12 -3.04
N VAL A 296 -9.98 -6.22 -2.60
CA VAL A 296 -10.06 -5.79 -1.21
C VAL A 296 -10.44 -6.94 -0.28
N VAL A 297 -11.37 -7.80 -0.70
CA VAL A 297 -11.78 -8.97 0.09
C VAL A 297 -10.63 -9.95 0.26
N ASN A 298 -9.93 -10.28 -0.83
CA ASN A 298 -8.74 -11.13 -0.81
C ASN A 298 -7.67 -10.57 0.15
N PHE A 299 -7.33 -9.29 -0.05
CA PHE A 299 -6.30 -8.62 0.73
C PHE A 299 -6.65 -8.56 2.22
N ALA A 300 -7.83 -8.04 2.57
CA ALA A 300 -8.21 -7.85 3.96
C ALA A 300 -8.27 -9.18 4.74
N LEU A 301 -8.78 -10.25 4.13
CA LEU A 301 -8.81 -11.57 4.76
C LEU A 301 -7.41 -12.16 4.96
N SER A 302 -6.50 -11.99 4.00
CA SER A 302 -5.10 -12.38 4.18
C SER A 302 -4.45 -11.62 5.34
N ARG A 303 -4.61 -10.30 5.37
CA ARG A 303 -3.98 -9.45 6.38
C ARG A 303 -4.53 -9.64 7.79
N ILE A 304 -5.81 -9.98 7.93
CA ILE A 304 -6.37 -10.35 9.25
C ILE A 304 -5.61 -11.55 9.84
N ASN A 305 -5.31 -12.56 9.01
CA ASN A 305 -4.55 -13.72 9.45
C ASN A 305 -3.07 -13.36 9.72
N ASP A 306 -2.44 -12.66 8.78
CA ASP A 306 -1.00 -12.33 8.86
C ASP A 306 -0.67 -11.43 10.06
N TYR A 307 -1.58 -10.51 10.42
CA TYR A 307 -1.39 -9.54 11.51
C TYR A 307 -2.10 -9.91 12.81
N GLY A 308 -2.81 -11.04 12.81
CA GLY A 308 -3.50 -11.58 13.98
C GLY A 308 -4.61 -10.67 14.50
N LEU A 309 -5.43 -10.10 13.62
CA LEU A 309 -6.59 -9.31 14.02
C LEU A 309 -7.72 -10.23 14.49
N ASP A 310 -8.39 -9.80 15.55
CA ASP A 310 -9.56 -10.48 16.11
C ASP A 310 -10.57 -9.47 16.67
N ALA A 311 -11.64 -9.97 17.31
CA ALA A 311 -12.68 -9.12 17.87
C ALA A 311 -12.24 -8.29 19.10
N SER A 312 -11.07 -8.58 19.68
CA SER A 312 -10.49 -7.79 20.77
C SER A 312 -9.58 -6.66 20.30
N SER A 313 -9.27 -6.66 18.99
CA SER A 313 -8.38 -5.70 18.37
C SER A 313 -9.02 -4.31 18.30
N ARG A 314 -8.15 -3.29 18.30
CA ARG A 314 -8.49 -1.87 18.18
C ARG A 314 -7.61 -1.28 17.09
N MET A 315 -8.18 -1.08 15.90
CA MET A 315 -7.51 -0.53 14.74
C MET A 315 -7.58 0.99 14.74
N LEU A 316 -6.45 1.65 14.50
CA LEU A 316 -6.40 3.08 14.32
C LEU A 316 -6.71 3.47 12.86
N GLN A 317 -7.66 4.38 12.64
CA GLN A 317 -7.88 4.98 11.32
C GLN A 317 -7.02 6.24 11.15
N PHE A 318 -5.76 6.05 10.75
CA PHE A 318 -4.81 7.14 10.52
C PHE A 318 -4.86 7.69 9.10
N SER A 319 -5.01 6.83 8.10
CA SER A 319 -4.91 7.20 6.69
C SER A 319 -6.08 8.08 6.25
N SER A 320 -5.85 9.08 5.39
CA SER A 320 -6.96 9.80 4.73
C SER A 320 -7.72 8.84 3.82
N LEU A 321 -9.03 9.04 3.63
CA LEU A 321 -9.80 8.24 2.65
C LEU A 321 -9.24 8.35 1.23
N ASN A 322 -8.49 9.42 0.93
CA ASN A 322 -7.81 9.62 -0.35
C ASN A 322 -6.57 8.72 -0.52
N PHE A 323 -6.18 7.99 0.52
CA PHE A 323 -5.20 6.92 0.44
C PHE A 323 -5.92 5.60 0.66
N ASP A 324 -5.62 4.66 -0.21
CA ASP A 324 -6.05 3.26 -0.16
C ASP A 324 -5.75 2.60 1.19
N LEU A 325 -4.71 3.00 1.94
CA LEU A 325 -4.41 2.42 3.26
C LEU A 325 -5.59 2.55 4.23
N SER A 326 -6.45 3.55 4.03
CA SER A 326 -7.70 3.68 4.78
C SER A 326 -8.64 2.48 4.58
N VAL A 327 -8.61 1.84 3.42
CA VAL A 327 -9.38 0.63 3.07
C VAL A 327 -8.90 -0.56 3.89
N MET A 328 -7.57 -0.71 4.00
CA MET A 328 -6.96 -1.71 4.87
C MET A 328 -7.37 -1.49 6.33
N GLU A 329 -7.26 -0.27 6.85
CA GLU A 329 -7.67 0.08 8.21
C GLU A 329 -9.15 -0.29 8.47
N MET A 330 -10.06 0.13 7.58
CA MET A 330 -11.49 -0.13 7.73
C MET A 330 -11.83 -1.62 7.68
N PHE A 331 -11.45 -2.31 6.61
CA PHE A 331 -12.02 -3.64 6.34
C PHE A 331 -11.30 -4.76 7.06
N THR A 332 -10.01 -4.61 7.42
CA THR A 332 -9.39 -5.57 8.34
C THR A 332 -10.03 -5.50 9.72
N ALA A 333 -10.36 -4.29 10.22
CA ALA A 333 -11.04 -4.12 11.49
C ALA A 333 -12.47 -4.69 11.46
N PHE A 334 -13.22 -4.33 10.42
CA PHE A 334 -14.62 -4.71 10.32
C PHE A 334 -14.85 -6.20 10.08
N TYR A 335 -13.98 -6.88 9.34
CA TYR A 335 -14.15 -8.32 9.11
C TYR A 335 -13.69 -9.16 10.31
N SER A 336 -12.79 -8.66 11.14
CA SER A 336 -12.33 -9.35 12.35
C SER A 336 -13.24 -9.12 13.57
N GLY A 337 -14.23 -8.23 13.47
CA GLY A 337 -15.08 -7.83 14.59
C GLY A 337 -14.42 -6.82 15.54
N ALA A 338 -13.27 -6.24 15.15
CA ALA A 338 -12.54 -5.24 15.92
C ALA A 338 -13.26 -3.89 15.94
N SER A 339 -12.81 -2.97 16.80
CA SER A 339 -13.23 -1.57 16.74
C SER A 339 -12.26 -0.74 15.90
N LEU A 340 -12.81 0.17 15.11
CA LEU A 340 -12.09 1.18 14.35
C LEU A 340 -12.10 2.51 15.10
N HIS A 341 -10.92 3.06 15.40
CA HIS A 341 -10.74 4.30 16.14
C HIS A 341 -10.40 5.44 15.20
N LEU A 342 -11.36 6.33 15.00
CA LEU A 342 -11.16 7.56 14.24
C LEU A 342 -10.43 8.60 15.10
N LEU A 343 -9.51 9.33 14.47
CA LEU A 343 -8.81 10.46 15.08
C LEU A 343 -9.26 11.78 14.46
N GLU A 344 -9.41 12.80 15.30
CA GLU A 344 -9.41 14.18 14.84
C GLU A 344 -8.02 14.56 14.31
N ASP A 345 -7.98 15.48 13.35
CA ASP A 345 -6.74 15.91 12.71
C ASP A 345 -5.72 16.48 13.71
N ARG A 346 -6.18 17.15 14.77
CA ARG A 346 -5.30 17.64 15.83
C ARG A 346 -4.52 16.51 16.49
N THR A 347 -5.17 15.42 16.87
CA THR A 347 -4.52 14.25 17.51
C THR A 347 -3.74 13.44 16.50
N ARG A 348 -4.26 13.29 15.28
CA ARG A 348 -3.65 12.51 14.21
C ARG A 348 -2.32 13.10 13.73
N LEU A 349 -2.24 14.42 13.61
CA LEU A 349 -1.09 15.12 13.07
C LEU A 349 -0.06 15.52 14.14
N ASP A 350 -0.41 15.47 15.43
CA ASP A 350 0.52 15.67 16.53
C ASP A 350 1.09 14.32 17.01
N ARG A 351 2.42 14.16 16.97
CA ARG A 351 3.07 12.88 17.27
C ARG A 351 2.96 12.47 18.73
N GLN A 352 2.98 13.43 19.65
CA GLN A 352 2.88 13.14 21.07
C GLN A 352 1.44 12.77 21.43
N GLU A 353 0.47 13.50 20.91
CA GLU A 353 -0.94 13.19 21.15
C GLU A 353 -1.36 11.89 20.43
N LEU A 354 -0.84 11.60 19.23
CA LEU A 354 -1.02 10.31 18.56
C LEU A 354 -0.50 9.15 19.41
N TRP A 355 0.75 9.25 19.88
CA TRP A 355 1.38 8.19 20.66
C TRP A 355 0.69 7.98 22.01
N LYS A 356 0.30 9.08 22.66
CA LYS A 356 -0.50 9.07 23.87
C LYS A 356 -1.88 8.46 23.65
N TYR A 357 -2.53 8.74 22.51
CA TYR A 357 -3.81 8.14 22.16
C TYR A 357 -3.69 6.62 22.02
N ILE A 358 -2.64 6.15 21.33
CA ILE A 358 -2.33 4.72 21.18
C ILE A 358 -2.25 4.04 22.55
N GLU A 359 -1.51 4.61 23.49
CA GLU A 359 -1.38 4.06 24.85
C GLU A 359 -2.70 4.13 25.64
N GLN A 360 -3.35 5.30 25.64
CA GLN A 360 -4.56 5.53 26.45
C GLN A 360 -5.75 4.66 26.02
N HIS A 361 -5.90 4.41 24.72
CA HIS A 361 -6.97 3.58 24.17
C HIS A 361 -6.50 2.15 23.91
N ALA A 362 -5.28 1.82 24.32
CA ALA A 362 -4.62 0.53 24.13
C ALA A 362 -4.74 0.04 22.68
N ILE A 363 -4.52 0.91 21.69
CA ILE A 363 -4.61 0.57 20.26
C ILE A 363 -3.70 -0.62 19.94
N THR A 364 -4.27 -1.67 19.34
CA THR A 364 -3.54 -2.91 19.07
C THR A 364 -2.99 -2.99 17.65
N GLN A 365 -3.57 -2.21 16.72
CA GLN A 365 -3.18 -2.20 15.31
C GLN A 365 -3.09 -0.75 14.83
N ALA A 366 -1.97 -0.38 14.21
CA ALA A 366 -1.83 0.93 13.58
C ALA A 366 -0.98 0.82 12.31
N ILE A 367 -1.39 1.55 11.27
CA ILE A 367 -0.65 1.67 10.02
C ILE A 367 -0.11 3.09 9.93
N LEU A 368 1.22 3.24 9.96
CA LEU A 368 1.86 4.56 9.96
C LEU A 368 3.03 4.60 8.98
N PRO A 369 3.12 5.62 8.11
CA PRO A 369 4.23 5.73 7.18
C PRO A 369 5.54 6.10 7.91
N PRO A 370 6.71 5.71 7.36
CA PRO A 370 8.02 6.04 7.92
C PRO A 370 8.20 7.51 8.29
N ALA A 371 7.76 8.47 7.45
CA ALA A 371 7.82 9.90 7.77
C ALA A 371 7.18 10.27 9.12
N ILE A 372 6.03 9.68 9.46
CA ILE A 372 5.33 9.92 10.73
C ILE A 372 6.11 9.29 11.88
N LEU A 373 6.58 8.05 11.68
CA LEU A 373 7.34 7.29 12.69
C LEU A 373 8.70 7.93 13.03
N GLN A 374 9.33 8.62 12.07
CA GLN A 374 10.59 9.31 12.33
C GLN A 374 10.47 10.36 13.43
N GLU A 375 9.31 11.01 13.52
CA GLU A 375 9.04 12.04 14.51
C GLU A 375 8.57 11.46 15.85
N CYS A 376 8.20 10.17 15.89
CA CYS A 376 7.83 9.44 17.12
C CYS A 376 9.03 8.87 17.90
N LYS A 377 10.27 8.98 17.38
CA LYS A 377 11.48 8.38 18.01
C LYS A 377 11.74 8.80 19.46
N ASN A 378 11.23 9.97 19.86
CA ASN A 378 11.40 10.53 21.20
C ASN A 378 10.19 10.29 22.12
N CYS A 379 9.18 9.55 21.65
CA CYS A 379 8.03 9.18 22.46
C CYS A 379 8.40 8.15 23.53
N SER A 380 7.57 8.03 24.56
CA SER A 380 7.77 7.01 25.61
C SER A 380 7.45 5.61 25.08
N PRO A 381 8.12 4.56 25.60
CA PRO A 381 7.73 3.18 25.30
C PRO A 381 6.27 2.90 25.66
N LEU A 382 5.58 2.20 24.77
CA LEU A 382 4.20 1.76 24.96
C LEU A 382 4.15 0.54 25.89
N SER A 383 3.21 0.52 26.83
CA SER A 383 2.86 -0.72 27.53
C SER A 383 1.92 -1.58 26.70
N THR A 384 1.13 -0.93 25.83
CA THR A 384 0.20 -1.54 24.89
C THR A 384 0.89 -2.49 23.93
N ARG A 385 0.31 -3.68 23.71
CA ARG A 385 0.73 -4.62 22.68
C ARG A 385 0.26 -4.14 21.30
N LEU A 386 1.11 -3.35 20.64
CA LEU A 386 0.86 -2.78 19.33
C LEU A 386 1.52 -3.62 18.23
N THR A 387 0.75 -4.05 17.23
CA THR A 387 1.25 -4.41 15.91
C THR A 387 1.28 -3.14 15.06
N LEU A 388 2.47 -2.64 14.78
CA LEU A 388 2.71 -1.46 13.95
C LEU A 388 3.05 -1.91 12.53
N ILE A 389 2.21 -1.55 11.56
CA ILE A 389 2.48 -1.74 10.15
C ILE A 389 3.06 -0.44 9.59
N SER A 390 4.24 -0.49 9.01
CA SER A 390 4.84 0.61 8.27
C SER A 390 4.66 0.38 6.77
N CYS A 391 4.06 1.35 6.08
CA CYS A 391 3.74 1.23 4.66
C CYS A 391 3.76 2.62 3.98
N GLY A 392 3.90 2.62 2.66
CA GLY A 392 3.83 3.82 1.80
C GLY A 392 5.19 4.45 1.48
N GLU A 393 6.24 4.11 2.22
CA GLU A 393 7.61 4.57 1.96
C GLU A 393 8.62 3.47 2.36
N GLU A 394 9.89 3.63 1.99
CA GLU A 394 10.97 2.78 2.50
C GLU A 394 11.07 2.90 4.02
N LEU A 395 11.11 1.78 4.74
CA LEU A 395 11.41 1.72 6.17
C LEU A 395 12.92 1.51 6.39
N PRO A 396 13.69 2.53 6.80
CA PRO A 396 15.12 2.37 6.99
C PRO A 396 15.43 1.50 8.20
N ALA A 397 16.46 0.64 8.11
CA ALA A 397 16.89 -0.20 9.23
C ALA A 397 17.31 0.60 10.49
N THR A 398 17.74 1.86 10.32
CA THR A 398 18.02 2.78 11.44
C THR A 398 16.74 3.22 12.17
N LEU A 399 15.66 3.47 11.43
CA LEU A 399 14.35 3.80 12.00
C LEU A 399 13.77 2.59 12.72
N LEU A 400 13.81 1.40 12.10
CA LEU A 400 13.33 0.16 12.72
C LEU A 400 14.00 -0.08 14.09
N ARG A 401 15.33 0.04 14.17
CA ARG A 401 16.08 -0.10 15.43
C ARG A 401 15.70 0.94 16.49
N ALA A 402 15.34 2.16 16.07
CA ALA A 402 14.89 3.21 16.99
C ALA A 402 13.46 2.97 17.51
N LEU A 403 12.59 2.31 16.72
CA LEU A 403 11.21 2.02 17.09
C LEU A 403 11.06 0.78 17.98
N GLN A 404 11.93 -0.22 17.83
CA GLN A 404 11.93 -1.45 18.64
C GLN A 404 11.83 -1.19 20.16
N PRO A 405 12.63 -0.32 20.78
CA PRO A 405 12.50 -0.04 22.22
C PRO A 405 11.21 0.69 22.60
N LEU A 406 10.53 1.35 21.65
CA LEU A 406 9.27 2.05 21.88
C LEU A 406 8.05 1.12 21.85
N ILE A 407 8.18 -0.06 21.24
CA ILE A 407 7.12 -1.07 21.10
C ILE A 407 7.62 -2.41 21.68
N PRO A 408 7.95 -2.46 22.99
CA PRO A 408 8.65 -3.61 23.58
C PRO A 408 7.82 -4.89 23.61
N ASN A 409 6.48 -4.78 23.62
CA ASN A 409 5.55 -5.91 23.75
C ASN A 409 4.85 -6.27 22.43
N GLY A 410 5.20 -5.59 21.33
CA GLY A 410 4.47 -5.63 20.07
C GLY A 410 5.28 -6.17 18.90
N SER A 411 4.90 -5.77 17.68
CA SER A 411 5.57 -6.18 16.45
C SER A 411 5.61 -5.02 15.46
N ILE A 412 6.66 -4.97 14.65
CA ILE A 412 6.81 -3.97 13.58
C ILE A 412 6.89 -4.74 12.26
N ILE A 413 5.99 -4.42 11.35
CA ILE A 413 5.85 -5.07 10.04
C ILE A 413 6.12 -4.02 8.97
N ASN A 414 6.90 -4.38 7.96
CA ASN A 414 7.10 -3.55 6.77
C ASN A 414 6.21 -4.09 5.65
N GLU A 415 5.23 -3.29 5.22
CA GLU A 415 4.28 -3.64 4.16
C GLU A 415 4.61 -2.82 2.90
N TYR A 416 4.34 -3.42 1.74
CA TYR A 416 4.47 -2.78 0.45
C TYR A 416 3.30 -3.17 -0.45
N GLY A 417 2.69 -2.16 -1.08
CA GLY A 417 1.64 -2.33 -2.08
C GLY A 417 1.39 -1.00 -2.79
N PRO A 418 1.44 -0.95 -4.14
CA PRO A 418 0.98 0.21 -4.89
C PRO A 418 -0.55 0.23 -4.98
N SER A 419 -1.14 1.41 -5.23
CA SER A 419 -2.61 1.53 -5.29
C SER A 419 -3.28 0.61 -6.32
N GLU A 420 -2.56 0.27 -7.39
CA GLU A 420 -3.02 -0.59 -8.47
C GLU A 420 -3.21 -2.08 -8.07
N THR A 421 -2.79 -2.52 -6.87
CA THR A 421 -2.89 -3.93 -6.42
C THR A 421 -4.07 -4.24 -5.49
N ALA A 422 -4.92 -3.25 -5.14
CA ALA A 422 -6.03 -3.35 -4.17
C ALA A 422 -5.58 -3.45 -2.69
N ILE A 423 -4.79 -2.44 -2.31
CA ILE A 423 -3.70 -2.43 -1.30
C ILE A 423 -2.74 -3.59 -1.48
#